data_AF-N4UXD2-F1
#
_entry.id   AF-N4UXD2-F1
#
_cell.length_a   1.000
_cell.length_b   1.000
_cell.length_c   1.000
_cell.angle_alpha   90.00
_cell.angle_beta   90.00
_cell.angle_gamma   90.00
#
_symmetry.space_group_name_H-M   'P 1'
#
loop_
_entity.id
_entity.type
_entity.pdbx_description
1 polymer ?
#
loop_
_entity_poly.entity_id
_entity_poly.type
_entity_poly.pdbx_seq_one_letter_code
_entity_poly.pdbx_strand_id
1 'polypeptide(L)'
;MQCNGHNFFVTDNLYEALHRLRAISDCRLIWIDQICINQHDLQERSQQASIMRDIYSKTELVNAWLGVTDSPESARVVDMITTMAAGSWPRTMRIDEPLDDEELQSLGLPPQYSPTYMALSNMLDLAYFSRV
;
A
#
# COMPACT_ATOMS: atom_id res chain seq x y z
N MET A 1 -14.55 9.53 -14.68
CA MET A 1 -15.58 9.34 -13.63
C MET A 1 -16.30 10.67 -13.36
N GLN A 2 -17.41 10.70 -12.61
CA GLN A 2 -18.05 11.95 -12.18
C GLN A 2 -17.94 12.12 -10.66
N CYS A 3 -17.62 13.34 -10.21
CA CYS A 3 -17.59 13.74 -8.82
C CYS A 3 -18.36 15.05 -8.67
N ASN A 4 -19.39 15.09 -7.81
CA ASN A 4 -20.26 16.27 -7.62
C ASN A 4 -20.80 16.88 -8.93
N GLY A 5 -21.14 16.04 -9.92
CA GLY A 5 -21.64 16.49 -11.23
C GLY A 5 -20.57 16.97 -12.22
N HIS A 6 -19.29 16.94 -11.85
CA HIS A 6 -18.18 17.30 -12.72
C HIS A 6 -17.44 16.06 -13.23
N ASN A 7 -17.03 16.09 -14.50
CA ASN A 7 -16.17 15.04 -15.05
C ASN A 7 -14.76 15.17 -14.47
N PHE A 8 -14.26 14.07 -13.94
CA PHE A 8 -12.93 13.96 -13.37
C PHE A 8 -12.13 12.89 -14.12
N PHE A 9 -10.94 13.28 -14.58
CA PHE A 9 -9.98 12.37 -15.20
C PHE A 9 -9.18 11.69 -14.10
N VAL A 10 -9.19 10.37 -14.10
CA VAL A 10 -8.41 9.52 -13.20
C VAL A 10 -7.70 8.48 -14.05
N THR A 11 -6.56 7.98 -13.55
CA THR A 11 -5.90 6.83 -14.20
C THR A 11 -6.79 5.59 -14.12
N ASP A 12 -6.63 4.65 -15.05
CA ASP A 12 -7.37 3.38 -15.03
C ASP A 12 -7.12 2.62 -13.72
N ASN A 13 -5.88 2.64 -13.22
CA ASN A 13 -5.53 2.02 -11.94
C ASN A 13 -6.30 2.62 -10.76
N LEU A 14 -6.45 3.95 -10.71
CA LEU A 14 -7.23 4.62 -9.68
C LEU A 14 -8.73 4.35 -9.84
N TYR A 15 -9.22 4.29 -11.08
CA TYR A 15 -10.61 3.94 -11.37
C TYR A 15 -10.96 2.54 -10.82
N GLU A 16 -10.11 1.54 -11.07
CA GLU A 16 -10.28 0.19 -10.54
C GLU A 16 -10.23 0.16 -9.00
N ALA A 17 -9.27 0.87 -8.40
CA ALA A 17 -9.17 0.98 -6.95
C ALA A 17 -10.44 1.57 -6.33
N LEU A 18 -10.96 2.68 -6.88
CA LEU A 18 -12.20 3.30 -6.45
C LEU A 18 -13.41 2.38 -6.61
N HIS A 19 -13.46 1.60 -7.70
CA HIS A 19 -14.52 0.63 -7.91
C HIS A 19 -14.51 -0.46 -6.84
N ARG A 20 -13.33 -0.98 -6.47
CA ARG A 20 -13.18 -1.99 -5.41
C ARG A 20 -13.41 -1.42 -4.01
N LEU A 21 -13.04 -0.17 -3.75
CA LEU A 21 -13.26 0.49 -2.45
C LEU A 21 -14.71 0.91 -2.22
N ARG A 22 -15.53 0.93 -3.26
CA ARG A 22 -16.95 1.30 -3.17
C ARG A 22 -17.71 0.26 -2.35
N ALA A 23 -18.12 0.62 -1.14
CA ALA A 23 -19.07 -0.17 -0.35
C ALA A 23 -20.51 0.06 -0.85
N ILE A 24 -21.34 -1.00 -0.79
CA ILE A 24 -22.72 -0.96 -1.27
C ILE A 24 -23.63 -0.19 -0.29
N SER A 25 -23.33 -0.23 1.01
CA SER A 25 -24.19 0.28 2.08
C SER A 25 -23.66 1.51 2.81
N ASP A 26 -22.36 1.78 2.78
CA ASP A 26 -21.73 2.79 3.63
C ASP A 26 -21.01 3.87 2.81
N CYS A 27 -21.25 5.12 3.17
CA CYS A 27 -20.48 6.25 2.66
C CYS A 27 -19.07 6.21 3.26
N ARG A 28 -18.04 6.25 2.42
CA ARG A 28 -16.64 6.29 2.85
C ARG A 28 -16.03 7.65 2.53
N LEU A 29 -15.39 8.27 3.51
CA LEU A 29 -14.56 9.44 3.30
C LEU A 29 -13.15 8.96 2.92
N ILE A 30 -12.75 9.17 1.68
CA ILE A 30 -11.45 8.73 1.16
C ILE A 30 -10.72 9.96 0.64
N TRP A 31 -9.48 10.14 1.10
CA TRP A 31 -8.57 11.12 0.54
C TRP A 31 -7.67 10.45 -0.51
N ILE A 32 -7.62 11.04 -1.70
CA ILE A 32 -6.77 10.61 -2.82
C ILE A 32 -6.16 11.86 -3.41
N ASP A 33 -4.84 11.95 -3.43
CA ASP A 33 -4.08 13.13 -3.89
C ASP A 33 -4.49 13.59 -5.31
N GLN A 34 -4.69 12.66 -6.25
CA GLN A 34 -5.13 12.97 -7.61
C GLN A 34 -6.51 13.67 -7.65
N ILE A 35 -7.37 13.46 -6.65
CA ILE A 35 -8.75 13.98 -6.61
C ILE A 35 -8.88 15.17 -5.65
N CYS A 36 -8.30 15.06 -4.46
CA CYS A 36 -8.48 16.02 -3.36
C CYS A 36 -7.55 17.23 -3.45
N ILE A 37 -6.49 17.17 -4.27
CA ILE A 37 -5.57 18.28 -4.50
C ILE A 37 -5.85 18.87 -5.87
N ASN A 38 -6.00 20.20 -5.95
CA ASN A 38 -6.02 20.87 -7.24
C ASN A 38 -4.64 20.78 -7.92
N GLN A 39 -4.50 19.84 -8.85
CA GLN A 39 -3.23 19.60 -9.54
C GLN A 39 -2.78 20.79 -10.43
N HIS A 40 -3.64 21.77 -10.69
CA HIS A 40 -3.32 22.98 -11.45
C HIS A 40 -2.90 24.16 -10.57
N ASP A 41 -3.07 24.08 -9.25
CA ASP A 41 -2.64 25.11 -8.31
C ASP A 41 -1.33 24.68 -7.63
N LEU A 42 -0.22 25.28 -8.06
CA LEU A 42 1.10 24.98 -7.50
C LEU A 42 1.23 25.37 -6.02
N GLN A 43 0.51 26.40 -5.58
CA GLN A 43 0.54 26.83 -4.19
C GLN A 43 -0.17 25.80 -3.32
N GLU A 44 -1.38 25.38 -3.71
CA GLU A 44 -2.12 24.32 -3.01
C GLU A 44 -1.33 23.02 -2.98
N ARG A 45 -0.77 22.58 -4.11
CA ARG A 45 0.05 21.36 -4.19
C ARG A 45 1.23 21.39 -3.21
N SER A 46 1.92 22.53 -3.12
CA SER A 46 3.05 22.69 -2.21
C SER A 46 2.60 22.64 -0.75
N GLN A 47 1.44 23.26 -0.43
CA GLN A 47 0.85 23.20 0.90
C GLN A 47 0.44 21.76 1.26
N GLN A 48 -0.27 21.06 0.37
CA GLN A 48 -0.69 19.67 0.56
C GLN A 48 0.50 18.73 0.73
N ALA A 49 1.54 18.87 -0.09
CA ALA A 49 2.78 18.11 0.03
C ALA A 49 3.43 18.27 1.42
N SER A 50 3.40 19.49 1.98
CA SER A 50 3.98 19.75 3.31
C SER A 50 3.21 19.08 4.45
N ILE A 51 1.92 18.77 4.25
CA ILE A 51 1.05 18.12 5.25
C ILE A 51 0.76 16.64 4.94
N MET A 52 1.33 16.05 3.89
CA MET A 52 1.05 14.63 3.54
C MET A 52 1.38 13.68 4.69
N ARG A 53 2.49 13.91 5.42
CA ARG A 53 2.84 13.13 6.62
C ARG A 53 1.72 13.18 7.67
N ASP A 54 1.13 14.34 7.86
CA ASP A 54 0.05 14.54 8.81
C ASP A 54 -1.23 13.85 8.36
N ILE A 55 -1.55 13.88 7.06
CA ILE A 55 -2.70 13.17 6.48
C ILE A 55 -2.56 11.66 6.72
N TYR A 56 -1.41 11.08 6.37
CA TYR A 56 -1.18 9.64 6.56
C TYR A 56 -1.14 9.22 8.02
N SER A 57 -0.61 10.05 8.93
CA SER A 57 -0.54 9.70 10.35
C SER A 57 -1.87 9.88 11.11
N LYS A 58 -2.78 10.71 10.59
CA LYS A 58 -4.08 11.01 11.24
C LYS A 58 -5.26 10.27 10.61
N THR A 59 -5.07 9.54 9.52
CA THR A 59 -6.15 8.74 8.93
C THR A 59 -6.43 7.49 9.76
N GLU A 60 -7.69 7.06 9.78
CA GLU A 60 -8.10 5.81 10.44
C GLU A 60 -7.51 4.58 9.74
N LEU A 61 -7.42 4.64 8.41
CA LEU A 61 -6.92 3.55 7.59
C LEU A 61 -6.19 4.09 6.35
N VAL A 62 -5.05 3.48 6.03
CA VAL A 62 -4.34 3.68 4.76
C VAL A 62 -4.57 2.45 3.90
N ASN A 63 -5.13 2.62 2.70
CA ASN A 63 -5.29 1.55 1.73
C ASN A 63 -4.14 1.59 0.73
N ALA A 64 -3.31 0.54 0.70
CA ALA A 64 -2.30 0.36 -0.33
C ALA A 64 -2.90 -0.46 -1.49
N TRP A 65 -2.98 0.14 -2.68
CA TRP A 65 -3.52 -0.50 -3.87
C TRP A 65 -2.40 -0.90 -4.83
N LEU A 66 -2.22 -2.21 -5.02
CA LEU A 66 -1.16 -2.80 -5.84
C LEU A 66 -1.66 -3.29 -7.21
N GLY A 67 -2.91 -2.94 -7.57
CA GLY A 67 -3.55 -3.40 -8.78
C GLY A 67 -4.47 -4.61 -8.58
N VAL A 68 -5.20 -4.96 -9.63
CA VAL A 68 -6.04 -6.15 -9.68
C VAL A 68 -5.16 -7.37 -9.96
N THR A 69 -5.21 -8.36 -9.08
CA THR A 69 -4.55 -9.65 -9.28
C THR A 69 -5.36 -10.76 -8.61
N ASP A 70 -5.48 -11.89 -9.31
CA ASP A 70 -6.02 -13.14 -8.77
C ASP A 70 -4.93 -14.23 -8.80
N SER A 71 -3.66 -13.82 -8.82
CA SER A 71 -2.55 -14.78 -8.89
C SER A 71 -2.36 -15.48 -7.54
N PRO A 72 -1.98 -16.78 -7.54
CA PRO A 72 -1.56 -17.46 -6.31
C PRO A 72 -0.41 -16.76 -5.58
N GLU A 73 0.37 -15.95 -6.30
CA GLU A 73 1.46 -15.14 -5.74
C GLU A 73 0.93 -14.02 -4.84
N SER A 74 -0.16 -13.35 -5.23
CA SER A 74 -0.78 -12.31 -4.42
C SER A 74 -1.31 -12.83 -3.08
N ALA A 75 -1.89 -14.03 -3.07
CA ALA A 75 -2.32 -14.70 -1.83
C ALA A 75 -1.14 -14.95 -0.89
N ARG A 76 0.00 -15.41 -1.43
CA ARG A 76 1.23 -15.63 -0.65
C ARG A 76 1.77 -14.33 -0.04
N VAL A 77 1.71 -13.21 -0.78
CA VAL A 77 2.10 -11.90 -0.25
C VAL A 77 1.21 -11.50 0.93
N VAL A 78 -0.11 -11.70 0.82
CA VAL A 78 -1.06 -11.41 1.91
C VAL A 78 -0.78 -12.28 3.13
N ASP A 79 -0.52 -13.57 2.94
CA ASP A 79 -0.17 -14.49 4.04
C ASP A 79 1.12 -14.03 4.75
N MET A 80 2.13 -13.63 3.98
CA MET A 80 3.39 -13.10 4.52
C MET A 80 3.17 -11.81 5.31
N ILE A 81 2.47 -10.82 4.74
CA ILE A 81 2.17 -9.54 5.42
C ILE A 81 1.36 -9.78 6.69
N THR A 82 0.42 -10.72 6.67
CA THR A 82 -0.40 -11.06 7.85
C THR A 82 0.45 -11.70 8.95
N THR A 83 1.33 -12.63 8.58
CA THR A 83 2.30 -13.25 9.51
C THR A 83 3.21 -12.19 10.12
N MET A 84 3.71 -11.28 9.27
CA MET A 84 4.52 -10.15 9.69
C MET A 84 3.76 -9.22 10.65
N ALA A 85 2.52 -8.84 10.33
CA ALA A 85 1.72 -7.95 11.16
C ALA A 85 1.35 -8.56 12.52
N ALA A 86 1.18 -9.87 12.60
CA ALA A 86 0.91 -10.60 13.84
C ALA A 86 2.19 -10.88 14.67
N GLY A 87 3.36 -10.85 14.04
CA GLY A 87 4.65 -11.14 14.65
C GLY A 87 5.07 -10.10 15.69
N SER A 88 5.80 -10.56 16.72
CA SER A 88 6.49 -9.67 17.66
C SER A 88 7.91 -9.42 17.16
N TRP A 89 8.14 -8.23 16.63
CA TRP A 89 9.43 -7.86 16.05
C TRP A 89 10.40 -7.33 17.12
N PRO A 90 11.63 -7.88 17.21
CA PRO A 90 12.66 -7.33 18.08
C PRO A 90 12.95 -5.87 17.70
N ARG A 91 12.93 -4.95 18.68
CA ARG A 91 13.29 -3.54 18.44
C ARG A 91 14.75 -3.36 17.97
N THR A 92 15.58 -4.38 18.16
CA THR A 92 16.99 -4.41 17.75
C THR A 92 17.19 -4.87 16.32
N MET A 93 16.12 -5.27 15.61
CA MET A 93 16.22 -5.71 14.23
C MET A 93 16.75 -4.57 13.35
N ARG A 94 17.83 -4.84 12.64
CA ARG A 94 18.41 -3.93 11.65
C ARG A 94 17.70 -4.18 10.32
N ILE A 95 17.13 -3.13 9.74
CA ILE A 95 16.43 -3.20 8.44
C ILE A 95 17.42 -3.54 7.31
N ASP A 96 18.70 -3.18 7.49
CA ASP A 96 19.74 -3.30 6.45
C ASP A 96 20.49 -4.64 6.49
N GLU A 97 20.23 -5.50 7.48
CA GLU A 97 20.88 -6.81 7.59
C GLU A 97 19.89 -7.93 7.16
N PRO A 98 20.27 -8.79 6.19
CA PRO A 98 19.44 -9.91 5.78
C PRO A 98 19.28 -10.88 6.95
N LEU A 99 18.03 -11.25 7.25
CA LEU A 99 17.73 -12.27 8.26
C LEU A 99 18.06 -13.65 7.72
N ASP A 100 18.81 -14.45 8.47
CA ASP A 100 19.03 -15.83 8.06
C ASP A 100 17.75 -16.70 8.24
N ASP A 101 17.78 -17.93 7.74
CA ASP A 101 16.62 -18.82 7.80
C ASP A 101 16.25 -19.25 9.23
N GLU A 102 17.19 -19.23 10.17
CA GLU A 102 16.94 -19.56 11.58
C GLU A 102 16.19 -18.40 12.26
N GLU A 103 16.62 -17.17 11.99
CA GLU A 103 15.94 -15.95 12.43
C GLU A 103 14.54 -15.84 11.84
N LEU A 104 14.37 -16.09 10.54
CA LEU A 104 13.06 -16.10 9.89
C LEU A 104 12.11 -17.10 10.56
N GLN A 105 12.58 -18.33 10.80
CA GLN A 105 11.78 -19.35 11.48
C GLN A 105 11.41 -18.95 12.90
N SER A 106 12.33 -18.31 13.64
CA SER A 106 12.05 -17.80 15.00
C SER A 106 10.94 -16.74 15.03
N LEU A 107 10.77 -16.00 13.92
CA LEU A 107 9.73 -15.00 13.72
C LEU A 107 8.44 -15.58 13.11
N GLY A 108 8.40 -16.89 12.86
CA GLY A 108 7.29 -17.57 12.19
C GLY A 108 7.22 -17.29 10.68
N LEU A 109 8.28 -16.73 10.09
CA LEU A 109 8.38 -16.42 8.67
C LEU A 109 8.94 -17.61 7.90
N PRO A 110 8.52 -17.79 6.63
CA PRO A 110 9.05 -18.85 5.79
C PRO A 110 10.50 -18.55 5.37
N PRO A 111 11.31 -19.58 5.04
CA PRO A 111 12.68 -19.42 4.57
C PRO A 111 12.80 -18.53 3.32
N GLN A 112 13.97 -17.95 3.09
CA GLN A 112 14.19 -17.01 1.98
C GLN A 112 13.93 -17.62 0.60
N TYR A 113 14.23 -18.92 0.44
CA TYR A 113 14.00 -19.67 -0.80
C TYR A 113 12.55 -20.13 -1.00
N SER A 114 11.64 -19.81 -0.07
CA SER A 114 10.25 -20.20 -0.20
C SER A 114 9.52 -19.38 -1.27
N PRO A 115 8.53 -19.96 -1.97
CA PRO A 115 7.69 -19.22 -2.92
C PRO A 115 6.94 -18.04 -2.28
N THR A 116 6.74 -18.05 -0.96
CA THR A 116 6.08 -16.99 -0.21
C THR A 116 7.01 -15.81 0.04
N TYR A 117 8.26 -16.08 0.44
CA TYR A 117 9.27 -15.05 0.60
C TYR A 117 9.61 -14.38 -0.75
N MET A 118 9.81 -15.19 -1.79
CA MET A 118 10.04 -14.69 -3.15
C MET A 118 8.88 -13.83 -3.67
N ALA A 119 7.63 -14.22 -3.40
CA ALA A 119 6.46 -13.43 -3.79
C ALA A 119 6.46 -12.02 -3.16
N LEU A 120 6.80 -11.92 -1.87
CA LEU A 120 6.94 -10.62 -1.20
C LEU A 120 8.11 -9.82 -1.80
N SER A 121 9.26 -10.45 -2.03
CA SER A 121 10.42 -9.80 -2.67
C SER A 121 10.07 -9.20 -4.02
N ASN A 122 9.45 -10.00 -4.91
CA ASN A 122 9.01 -9.54 -6.23
C ASN A 122 8.01 -8.38 -6.14
N MET A 123 7.14 -8.40 -5.14
CA MET A 123 6.18 -7.32 -4.89
C MET A 123 6.87 -6.04 -4.41
N LEU A 124 7.92 -6.14 -3.59
CA LEU A 124 8.72 -4.99 -3.15
C LEU A 124 9.62 -4.43 -4.26
N ASP A 125 9.89 -5.21 -5.31
CA ASP A 125 10.60 -4.75 -6.51
C ASP A 125 9.68 -3.93 -7.46
N LEU A 126 8.38 -3.82 -7.17
CA LEU A 126 7.48 -3.00 -7.96
C LEU A 126 7.88 -1.52 -7.92
N ALA A 127 7.70 -0.83 -9.06
CA ALA A 127 8.03 0.59 -9.21
C ALA A 127 7.37 1.52 -8.17
N TYR A 128 6.31 1.08 -7.51
CA TYR A 128 5.70 1.79 -6.39
C TYR A 128 6.69 1.94 -5.20
N PHE A 129 7.42 0.88 -4.86
CA PHE A 129 8.34 0.83 -3.72
C PHE A 129 9.77 1.29 -4.06
N SER A 130 10.14 1.29 -5.34
CA SER A 130 11.46 1.72 -5.78
C SER A 130 11.55 3.20 -6.14
N ARG A 131 10.45 3.96 -6.00
CA ARG A 131 10.45 5.42 -6.21
C ARG A 131 11.09 6.11 -5.01
N VAL A 132 12.40 6.34 -5.10
CA VAL A 132 13.16 7.24 -4.23
C VAL A 132 13.54 8.49 -5.01
#